data_AF-A0A2A8D3C5-F1
#
_entry.id   AF-A0A2A8D3C5-F1
#
_cell.length_a   1.000
_cell.length_b   1.000
_cell.length_c   1.000
_cell.angle_alpha   90.00
_cell.angle_beta   90.00
_cell.angle_gamma   90.00
#
_symmetry.space_group_name_H-M   'P 1'
#
loop_
_entity.id
_entity.type
_entity.pdbx_description
1 polymer ?
#
loop_
_entity_poly.entity_id
_entity_poly.type
_entity_poly.pdbx_seq_one_letter_code
_entity_poly.pdbx_strand_id
1 'polypeptide(L)'
;MKDGKGRYSDIAPARRDAEFNRAIVLARIFGASPHGWVLKGGNALLWRDTKARATRDIDLFSTQSTIQDAHKALQDILIRRGEQNTPECTQQAESLQKALSYE
;
A
#
# COMPACT_ATOMS: atom_id res chain seq x y z
N MET A 1 -8.40 -11.29 29.38
CA MET A 1 -7.66 -10.92 28.16
C MET A 1 -6.22 -11.30 28.39
N LYS A 2 -5.77 -12.44 27.87
CA LYS A 2 -4.44 -12.99 28.12
C LYS A 2 -3.43 -12.33 27.20
N ASP A 3 -2.42 -11.73 27.83
CA ASP A 3 -1.08 -11.42 27.35
C ASP A 3 -1.02 -10.48 26.14
N GLY A 4 -0.59 -9.24 26.35
CA GLY A 4 -0.38 -8.19 25.32
C GLY A 4 0.70 -8.52 24.27
N LYS A 5 0.88 -9.79 23.93
CA LYS A 5 1.71 -10.26 22.83
C LYS A 5 1.07 -9.82 21.52
N GLY A 6 1.63 -8.79 20.91
CA GLY A 6 1.23 -8.34 19.57
C GLY A 6 1.31 -9.48 18.54
N ARG A 7 0.55 -9.38 17.45
CA ARG A 7 0.36 -10.41 16.39
C ARG A 7 1.65 -11.02 15.83
N TYR A 8 2.77 -10.32 15.94
CA TYR A 8 4.09 -10.73 15.43
C TYR A 8 5.13 -10.97 16.55
N SER A 9 4.67 -11.08 17.80
CA SER A 9 5.55 -11.22 18.97
C SER A 9 6.39 -12.51 18.93
N ASP A 10 5.86 -13.57 18.34
CA ASP A 10 6.55 -14.86 18.21
C ASP A 10 7.46 -14.96 16.98
N ILE A 11 7.47 -13.94 16.11
CA ILE A 11 8.38 -13.86 14.96
C ILE A 11 9.65 -13.12 15.37
N ALA A 12 10.82 -13.67 15.07
CA ALA A 12 12.09 -12.99 15.30
C ALA A 12 12.12 -11.64 14.59
N PRO A 13 12.56 -10.53 15.22
CA PRO A 13 12.53 -9.19 14.61
C PRO A 13 13.09 -9.12 13.19
N ALA A 14 14.23 -9.78 12.93
CA ALA A 14 14.88 -9.85 11.63
C ALA A 14 14.05 -10.56 10.53
N ARG A 15 13.05 -11.37 10.90
CA ARG A 15 12.16 -12.07 9.97
C ARG A 15 10.82 -11.37 9.79
N ARG A 16 10.49 -10.36 10.60
CA ARG A 16 9.22 -9.64 10.51
C ARG A 16 9.12 -8.80 9.24
N ASP A 17 10.24 -8.34 8.71
CA ASP A 17 10.29 -7.56 7.47
C ASP A 17 9.91 -8.40 6.23
N ALA A 18 10.15 -9.71 6.27
CA ALA A 18 9.74 -10.63 5.20
C ALA A 18 8.21 -10.84 5.15
N GLU A 19 7.55 -10.79 6.31
CA GLU A 19 6.09 -10.92 6.44
C GLU A 19 5.34 -9.61 6.16
N PHE A 20 6.02 -8.48 6.35
CA PHE A 20 5.43 -7.16 6.12
C PHE A 20 6.14 -6.45 4.97
N ASN A 21 5.70 -6.74 3.75
CA ASN A 21 6.20 -6.04 2.57
C ASN A 21 5.60 -4.62 2.51
N ARG A 22 6.28 -3.70 3.19
CA ARG A 22 5.94 -2.27 3.25
C ARG A 22 5.71 -1.66 1.88
N ALA A 23 6.53 -2.03 0.88
CA ALA A 23 6.43 -1.50 -0.46
C ALA A 23 5.07 -1.84 -1.10
N ILE A 24 4.58 -3.08 -0.90
CA ILE A 24 3.26 -3.50 -1.40
C ILE A 24 2.14 -2.73 -0.70
N VAL A 25 2.23 -2.52 0.61
CA VAL A 25 1.22 -1.77 1.37
C VAL A 25 1.12 -0.33 0.87
N LEU A 26 2.27 0.35 0.75
CA LEU A 26 2.32 1.73 0.25
C LEU A 26 1.82 1.80 -1.20
N ALA A 27 2.22 0.87 -2.07
CA ALA A 27 1.76 0.83 -3.46
C ALA A 27 0.24 0.70 -3.58
N ARG A 28 -0.40 -0.14 -2.75
CA ARG A 28 -1.87 -0.27 -2.74
C ARG A 28 -2.57 1.02 -2.31
N ILE A 29 -2.06 1.66 -1.25
CA ILE A 29 -2.64 2.90 -0.71
C ILE A 29 -2.57 4.02 -1.75
N PHE A 30 -1.38 4.30 -2.26
CA PHE A 30 -1.18 5.42 -3.19
C PHE A 30 -1.67 5.11 -4.61
N GLY A 31 -1.74 3.83 -5.01
CA GLY A 31 -2.32 3.42 -6.30
C GLY A 31 -3.85 3.49 -6.32
N ALA A 32 -4.53 3.15 -5.22
CA ALA A 32 -5.99 3.17 -5.17
C ALA A 32 -6.58 4.58 -4.94
N SER A 33 -5.83 5.48 -4.30
CA SER A 33 -6.28 6.85 -4.04
C SER A 33 -5.08 7.81 -3.91
N PRO A 34 -4.51 8.28 -5.03
CA PRO A 34 -3.27 9.09 -5.01
C PRO A 34 -3.44 10.45 -4.33
N HIS A 35 -4.66 10.95 -4.19
CA HIS A 35 -4.96 12.25 -3.56
C HIS A 35 -5.68 12.13 -2.21
N GLY A 36 -6.03 10.92 -1.77
CA GLY A 36 -6.75 10.69 -0.50
C GLY A 36 -5.83 10.50 0.71
N TRP A 37 -4.55 10.24 0.48
CA TRP A 37 -3.58 9.88 1.51
C TRP A 37 -2.26 10.63 1.33
N VAL A 38 -1.61 10.96 2.44
CA VAL A 38 -0.25 11.54 2.46
C VAL A 38 0.60 10.74 3.44
N LEU A 39 1.79 10.31 3.00
CA LEU A 39 2.74 9.63 3.88
C LEU A 39 3.39 10.64 4.84
N LYS A 40 3.46 10.27 6.11
CA LYS A 40 4.08 11.07 7.17
C LYS A 40 5.11 10.28 7.97
N GLY A 41 5.62 10.92 9.02
CA GLY A 41 6.45 10.29 10.04
C GLY A 41 7.77 9.76 9.52
N GLY A 42 8.29 8.71 10.16
CA GLY A 42 9.61 8.15 9.85
C GLY A 42 9.70 7.60 8.43
N ASN A 43 8.61 7.04 7.90
CA ASN A 43 8.60 6.50 6.54
C ASN A 43 8.66 7.60 5.48
N ALA A 44 8.02 8.75 5.70
CA ALA A 44 8.20 9.91 4.83
C ALA A 44 9.62 10.46 4.89
N LEU A 45 10.28 10.41 6.06
CA LEU A 45 11.66 10.85 6.21
C LEU A 45 12.64 9.92 5.49
N LEU A 46 12.45 8.59 5.57
CA LEU A 46 13.26 7.61 4.82
C LEU A 46 13.23 7.83 3.31
N TRP A 47 12.12 8.35 2.75
CA TRP A 47 12.05 8.72 1.34
C TRP A 47 12.80 10.01 0.98
N ARG A 48 13.03 10.90 1.96
CA ARG A 48 13.72 12.18 1.73
C ARG A 48 15.20 12.12 2.09
N ASP A 49 15.56 11.29 3.05
CA ASP A 49 16.91 11.15 3.59
C ASP A 49 17.27 9.68 3.79
N THR A 50 18.22 9.18 3.01
CA THR A 50 18.71 7.80 3.07
C THR A 50 19.47 7.49 4.37
N LYS A 51 19.82 8.50 5.17
CA LYS A 51 20.47 8.34 6.48
C LYS A 51 19.46 8.31 7.63
N ALA A 52 18.17 8.48 7.36
CA ALA A 52 17.15 8.45 8.40
C ALA A 52 17.07 7.07 9.09
N ARG A 53 16.73 7.07 10.38
CA ARG A 53 16.61 5.86 11.19
C ARG A 53 15.51 4.94 10.63
N ALA A 54 15.75 3.63 10.64
CA ALA A 54 14.72 2.64 10.34
C ALA A 54 13.50 2.81 11.26
N THR A 55 12.31 2.76 10.66
CA THR A 55 11.02 2.78 11.36
C THR A 55 10.15 1.62 10.93
N ARG A 56 9.26 1.21 11.82
CA ARG A 56 8.32 0.10 11.61
C ARG A 56 6.90 0.58 11.33
N ASP A 57 6.57 1.79 11.77
CA ASP A 57 5.22 2.33 11.71
C ASP A 57 4.98 3.05 10.39
N ILE A 58 3.81 2.84 9.79
CA ILE A 58 3.36 3.59 8.61
C ILE A 58 2.40 4.67 9.09
N ASP A 59 2.88 5.92 9.11
CA ASP A 59 2.06 7.07 9.47
C ASP A 59 1.39 7.65 8.23
N LEU A 60 0.06 7.72 8.24
CA LEU A 60 -0.73 8.27 7.14
C LEU A 60 -1.53 9.48 7.63
N PHE A 61 -1.66 10.48 6.76
CA PHE A 61 -2.71 11.48 6.85
C PHE A 61 -3.77 11.16 5.80
N SER A 62 -5.03 11.32 6.18
CA SER A 62 -6.18 11.17 5.28
C SER A 62 -6.87 12.51 5.11
N THR A 63 -7.42 12.76 3.92
CA THR A 63 -8.29 13.92 3.67
C THR A 63 -9.73 13.70 4.14
N GLN A 64 -10.06 12.52 4.65
CA GLN A 64 -11.39 12.21 5.18
C GLN A 64 -11.70 13.01 6.46
N SER A 65 -12.98 13.32 6.66
CA SER A 65 -13.45 14.16 7.76
C SER A 65 -13.33 13.51 9.15
N THR A 66 -13.33 12.17 9.22
CA THR A 66 -13.25 11.43 10.50
C THR A 66 -12.23 10.30 10.46
N ILE A 67 -11.76 9.89 11.64
CA ILE A 67 -10.83 8.76 11.77
C ILE A 67 -11.49 7.42 11.41
N GLN A 68 -12.80 7.28 11.64
CA GLN A 68 -13.58 6.10 11.29
C GLN A 68 -13.69 5.95 9.76
N ASP A 69 -13.96 7.03 9.05
CA ASP A 69 -14.05 7.03 7.58
C ASP A 69 -12.68 6.73 6.96
N ALA A 70 -11.62 7.35 7.48
CA ALA A 70 -10.25 7.05 7.08
C ALA A 70 -9.92 5.57 7.30
N HIS A 71 -10.23 5.03 8.48
CA HIS A 71 -9.97 3.62 8.80
C HIS A 71 -10.74 2.67 7.87
N LYS A 72 -12.03 2.95 7.60
CA LYS A 72 -12.82 2.15 6.67
C LYS A 72 -12.24 2.20 5.26
N ALA A 73 -11.92 3.39 4.75
CA ALA A 73 -11.31 3.54 3.42
C ALA A 73 -9.97 2.79 3.32
N LEU A 74 -9.15 2.81 4.37
CA LEU A 74 -7.90 2.07 4.43
C LEU A 74 -8.14 0.55 4.40
N GLN A 75 -9.11 0.05 5.17
CA GLN A 75 -9.49 -1.36 5.13
C GLN A 75 -9.96 -1.79 3.74
N ASP A 76 -10.82 -0.99 3.10
CA ASP A 76 -11.32 -1.29 1.75
C ASP A 76 -10.18 -1.35 0.72
N ILE A 77 -9.17 -0.48 0.82
CA ILE A 77 -7.97 -0.51 -0.04
C ILE A 77 -7.14 -1.78 0.19
N LEU A 78 -6.91 -2.14 1.45
CA LEU A 78 -6.01 -3.25 1.82
C LEU A 78 -6.65 -4.63 1.62
N ILE A 79 -7.98 -4.72 1.73
CA ILE A 79 -8.76 -5.95 1.57
C ILE A 79 -9.02 -6.27 0.09
N ARG A 80 -8.93 -5.30 -0.84
CA ARG A 80 -9.05 -5.56 -2.29
C ARG A 80 -8.04 -6.61 -2.76
N ARG A 81 -8.52 -7.86 -2.81
CA ARG A 81 -7.91 -8.97 -3.55
C ARG A 81 -8.18 -8.72 -5.03
N GLY A 82 -7.16 -8.36 -5.80
CA GLY A 82 -7.03 -8.72 -7.22
C GLY A 82 -8.15 -8.41 -8.21
N GLU A 83 -9.20 -7.66 -7.90
CA GLU A 83 -10.28 -7.32 -8.84
C GLU A 83 -10.08 -5.92 -9.44
N GLN A 84 -8.94 -5.74 -10.10
CA GLN A 84 -8.74 -4.70 -11.10
C GLN A 84 -7.94 -5.31 -12.27
N ASN A 85 -8.47 -6.38 -12.86
CA ASN A 85 -8.39 -6.50 -14.31
C ASN A 85 -9.48 -5.56 -14.85
N THR A 86 -9.16 -4.28 -15.00
CA THR A 86 -10.00 -3.37 -15.78
C THR A 86 -9.97 -3.85 -17.24
N PRO A 87 -11.11 -4.26 -17.83
CA PRO A 87 -11.15 -4.73 -19.23
C PRO A 87 -10.71 -3.66 -20.24
N GLU A 88 -10.70 -2.37 -19.85
CA GLU A 88 -10.27 -1.27 -20.71
C GLU A 88 -8.77 -1.29 -21.06
N CYS A 89 -7.89 -1.77 -20.17
CA CYS A 89 -6.45 -1.83 -20.47
C CYS A 89 -6.11 -2.99 -21.42
N THR A 90 -6.85 -4.10 -21.33
CA THR A 90 -6.66 -5.27 -22.21
C THR A 90 -7.11 -4.97 -23.64
N GLN A 91 -8.20 -4.22 -23.82
CA GLN A 91 -8.69 -3.83 -25.16
C GLN A 91 -7.75 -2.85 -25.88
N GLN A 92 -7.07 -1.96 -25.14
CA GLN A 92 -6.07 -1.06 -25.72
C GLN A 92 -4.80 -1.80 -26.15
N ALA A 93 -4.39 -2.83 -25.40
CA ALA A 93 -3.21 -3.65 -25.73
C ALA A 93 -3.46 -4.58 -26.91
N GLU A 94 -4.63 -5.22 -27.00
CA GLU A 94 -4.99 -6.11 -28.10
C GLU A 94 -5.19 -5.35 -29.43
N SER A 95 -5.74 -4.12 -29.38
CA SER A 95 -5.86 -3.28 -30.57
C SER A 95 -4.52 -2.80 -31.12
N LEU A 96 -3.54 -2.50 -30.24
CA LEU A 96 -2.18 -2.14 -30.63
C LEU A 96 -1.41 -3.33 -31.22
N GLN A 97 -1.54 -4.53 -30.66
CA GLN A 97 -0.92 -5.74 -31.22
C GLN A 97 -1.49 -6.10 -32.60
N LYS A 98 -2.81 -5.92 -32.80
CA LYS A 98 -3.44 -6.16 -34.10
C LYS A 98 -3.03 -5.12 -35.14
N ALA A 99 -2.80 -3.86 -34.74
CA ALA A 99 -2.31 -2.82 -35.65
C ALA A 99 -0.86 -3.06 -36.10
N LEU A 100 -0.02 -3.67 -35.25
CA LEU A 100 1.38 -3.97 -35.54
C LEU A 100 1.60 -5.30 -36.27
N SER A 101 0.56 -6.14 -36.44
CA SER A 101 0.64 -7.41 -37.15
C SER A 101 0.15 -7.34 -38.61
N TYR A 102 -0.20 -6.15 -39.10
CA TYR A 102 -0.61 -5.88 -40.48
C TYR A 102 0.41 -5.00 -41.25
N GLU A 103 1.65 -4.91 -40.76
CA GLU A 103 2.84 -4.56 -41.55
C GLU A 103 3.67 -5.83 -41.80
#